data_AF-A0A5H2YXV7-F1
#
_entry.id   AF-A0A5H2YXV7-F1
#
_cell.length_a   1.000
_cell.length_b   1.000
_cell.length_c   1.000
_cell.angle_alpha   90.00
_cell.angle_beta   90.00
_cell.angle_gamma   90.00
#
_symmetry.space_group_name_H-M   'P 1'
#
loop_
_entity.id
_entity.type
_entity.pdbx_description
1 polymer ?
#
loop_
_entity_poly.entity_id
_entity_poly.type
_entity_poly.pdbx_seq_one_letter_code
_entity_poly.pdbx_strand_id
1 'polypeptide(L)'
;MAAVVTAKTEPHRKFKHMEELTGVKAASWKAVCEGRQRANEEHFEAIGVAWPEYSLWLLTGKSQPEAGQTSPELEQLKTLQQNLAKGYLDQS
;
A
#
# COMPACT_ATOMS: atom_id res chain seq x y z
N MET A 1 2.17 -2.57 6.85
CA MET A 1 2.02 -1.10 6.88
C MET A 1 3.03 -0.39 5.98
N ALA A 2 4.34 -0.47 6.24
CA ALA A 2 5.36 0.30 5.49
C ALA A 2 5.28 0.15 3.97
N ALA A 3 5.03 -1.07 3.47
CA ALA A 3 4.90 -1.30 2.03
C ALA A 3 3.74 -0.52 1.39
N VAL A 4 2.57 -0.49 2.03
CA VAL A 4 1.39 0.26 1.54
C VAL A 4 1.65 1.75 1.55
N VAL A 5 2.15 2.27 2.68
CA VAL A 5 2.51 3.69 2.81
C VAL A 5 3.51 4.09 1.73
N THR A 6 4.53 3.27 1.47
CA THR A 6 5.53 3.56 0.45
C THR A 6 4.96 3.48 -0.97
N ALA A 7 4.09 2.51 -1.26
CA ALA A 7 3.53 2.33 -2.59
C ALA A 7 2.50 3.39 -2.97
N LYS A 8 1.75 3.91 -1.99
CA LYS A 8 0.60 4.80 -2.25
C LYS A 8 0.85 6.27 -1.94
N THR A 9 2.06 6.65 -1.51
CA THR A 9 2.36 8.04 -1.14
C THR A 9 3.68 8.54 -1.72
N GLU A 10 3.85 9.86 -1.72
CA GLU A 10 5.08 10.51 -2.15
C GLU A 10 6.23 10.26 -1.15
N PRO A 11 7.43 9.81 -1.59
CA PRO A 11 8.50 9.40 -0.68
C PRO A 11 8.91 10.43 0.38
N HIS A 12 8.94 11.71 0.01
CA HIS A 12 9.41 12.82 0.85
C HIS A 12 8.37 13.35 1.84
N ARG A 13 7.08 13.06 1.63
CA ARG A 13 6.00 13.48 2.54
C ARG A 13 5.06 12.37 2.96
N LYS A 14 5.44 11.10 2.75
CA LYS A 14 4.60 9.92 2.99
C LYS A 14 3.76 9.96 4.26
N PHE A 15 4.36 10.31 5.39
CA PHE A 15 3.64 10.33 6.67
C PHE A 15 2.66 11.50 6.79
N LYS A 16 3.02 12.66 6.24
CA LYS A 16 2.12 13.82 6.18
C LYS A 16 0.95 13.56 5.23
N HIS A 17 1.22 12.93 4.09
CA HIS A 17 0.18 12.48 3.16
C HIS A 17 -0.78 11.52 3.87
N MET A 18 -0.26 10.52 4.58
CA MET A 18 -1.09 9.59 5.34
C MET A 18 -1.95 10.30 6.39
N GLU A 19 -1.41 11.29 7.09
CA GLU A 19 -2.17 12.09 8.06
C GLU A 19 -3.29 12.90 7.39
N GLU A 20 -3.01 13.55 6.27
CA GLU A 20 -4.00 14.28 5.47
C GLU A 20 -5.10 13.35 4.93
N LEU A 21 -4.74 12.12 4.55
CA LEU A 21 -5.66 11.12 4.00
C LEU A 21 -6.51 10.42 5.05
N THR A 22 -5.93 10.13 6.22
CA THR A 22 -6.52 9.20 7.21
C THR A 22 -6.90 9.86 8.53
N GLY A 23 -6.45 11.09 8.79
CA GLY A 23 -6.60 11.77 10.07
C GLY A 23 -5.67 11.25 11.18
N VAL A 24 -4.99 10.12 10.98
CA VAL A 24 -4.04 9.55 11.94
C VAL A 24 -2.71 10.30 11.87
N LYS A 25 -2.19 10.72 13.04
CA LYS A 25 -1.01 11.59 13.10
C LYS A 25 0.19 11.05 12.33
N ALA A 26 0.87 11.91 11.59
CA ALA A 26 2.06 11.54 10.80
C ALA A 26 3.15 10.87 11.65
N ALA A 27 3.30 11.31 12.89
CA ALA A 27 4.24 10.71 13.84
C ALA A 27 3.91 9.24 14.19
N SER A 28 2.62 8.89 14.25
CA SER A 28 2.19 7.51 14.51
C SER A 28 2.46 6.62 13.29
N TRP A 29 2.13 7.09 12.08
CA TRP A 29 2.51 6.41 10.84
C TRP A 29 4.02 6.17 10.74
N LYS A 30 4.82 7.18 11.08
CA LYS A 30 6.28 7.07 11.13
C LYS A 30 6.71 5.99 12.12
N ALA A 31 6.19 6.01 13.35
CA ALA A 31 6.55 5.03 14.37
C ALA A 31 6.17 3.59 13.97
N VAL A 32 5.01 3.39 13.35
CA VAL A 32 4.58 2.08 12.84
C VAL A 32 5.44 1.60 11.68
N CYS A 33 5.73 2.46 10.71
CA CYS A 33 6.55 2.09 9.56
C CYS A 33 8.02 1.83 9.92
N GLU A 34 8.54 2.49 10.96
CA GLU A 34 9.90 2.28 11.49
C GLU A 34 9.95 1.16 12.55
N GLY A 35 8.84 0.47 12.81
CA GLY A 35 8.77 -0.65 13.75
C GLY A 35 8.89 -0.26 15.24
N ARG A 36 8.84 1.04 15.55
CA ARG A 36 8.86 1.56 16.94
C ARG A 36 7.52 1.42 17.65
N GLN A 37 6.43 1.29 16.90
CA GLN A 37 5.08 1.12 17.41
C GLN A 37 4.41 -0.04 16.66
N ARG A 38 3.65 -0.86 17.37
CA ARG A 38 2.76 -1.84 16.72
C ARG A 38 1.58 -1.11 16.08
N ALA A 39 1.23 -1.48 14.85
CA ALA A 39 -0.02 -1.02 14.23
C ALA A 39 -1.22 -1.46 15.09
N ASN A 40 -2.11 -0.52 15.39
CA ASN A 40 -3.36 -0.76 16.12
C ASN A 40 -4.55 -0.68 15.16
N GLU A 41 -5.77 -0.85 15.69
CA GLU A 41 -7.02 -0.82 14.95
C GLU A 41 -7.17 0.42 14.06
N GLU A 42 -6.86 1.62 14.58
CA GLU A 42 -6.92 2.88 13.84
C GLU A 42 -6.09 2.85 12.54
N HIS A 43 -4.91 2.23 12.56
CA HIS A 43 -4.07 2.09 11.37
C HIS A 43 -4.64 1.08 10.37
N PHE A 44 -5.24 -0.01 10.86
CA PHE A 44 -5.86 -1.02 10.01
C PHE A 44 -7.13 -0.50 9.36
N GLU A 45 -7.99 0.19 10.10
CA GLU A 45 -9.19 0.83 9.59
C GLU A 45 -8.84 1.91 8.56
N ALA A 46 -7.87 2.78 8.88
CA ALA A 46 -7.39 3.81 7.97
C ALA A 46 -6.95 3.24 6.60
N ILE A 47 -6.18 2.15 6.59
CA ILE A 47 -5.77 1.52 5.34
C ILE A 47 -6.92 0.74 4.70
N GLY A 48 -7.75 0.04 5.47
CA GLY A 48 -8.90 -0.70 4.94
C GLY A 48 -9.90 0.21 4.23
N VAL A 49 -10.06 1.45 4.69
CA VAL A 49 -10.90 2.48 4.04
C VAL A 49 -10.20 3.07 2.82
N ALA A 50 -8.92 3.44 2.93
CA ALA A 50 -8.19 4.09 1.83
C ALA A 50 -7.87 3.14 0.66
N TRP A 51 -7.53 1.89 0.98
CA TRP A 51 -7.06 0.86 0.06
C TRP A 51 -7.60 -0.53 0.46
N PRO A 52 -8.91 -0.77 0.27
CA PRO A 52 -9.56 -2.03 0.66
C PRO A 52 -8.95 -3.26 -0.01
N GLU A 53 -8.30 -3.11 -1.17
CA GLU A 53 -7.59 -4.17 -1.88
C GLU A 53 -6.45 -4.80 -1.08
N TYR A 54 -5.93 -4.12 -0.04
CA TYR A 54 -4.83 -4.62 0.78
C TYR A 54 -5.26 -5.30 2.09
N SER A 55 -6.57 -5.38 2.36
CA SER A 55 -7.10 -5.85 3.65
C SER A 55 -6.70 -7.28 3.98
N LEU A 56 -6.89 -8.22 3.05
CA LEU A 56 -6.53 -9.63 3.24
C LEU A 56 -5.02 -9.78 3.50
N TRP A 57 -4.20 -9.08 2.73
CA TRP A 57 -2.75 -9.13 2.86
C TRP A 57 -2.27 -8.54 4.18
N LEU A 58 -2.85 -7.43 4.63
CA LEU A 58 -2.50 -6.82 5.91
C LEU A 58 -2.84 -7.70 7.11
N LEU A 59 -3.97 -8.39 7.05
CA LEU A 59 -4.46 -9.20 8.16
C LEU A 59 -3.82 -10.59 8.21
N THR A 60 -3.54 -11.19 7.04
CA THR A 60 -3.19 -12.60 6.95
C THR A 60 -1.84 -12.88 6.28
N GLY A 61 -1.24 -11.87 5.63
CA GLY A 61 -0.06 -12.02 4.78
C GLY A 61 -0.36 -12.70 3.43
N LYS A 62 -1.60 -13.12 3.17
CA LYS A 62 -2.01 -13.77 1.92
C LYS A 62 -2.60 -12.77 0.94
N SER A 63 -2.57 -13.11 -0.35
CA SER A 63 -3.21 -12.32 -1.40
C SER A 63 -4.08 -13.22 -2.25
N GLN A 64 -5.13 -12.62 -2.84
CA GLN A 64 -6.07 -13.30 -3.71
C GLN A 64 -6.45 -12.37 -4.88
N PRO A 65 -5.52 -12.17 -5.86
CA PRO A 65 -5.68 -11.14 -6.89
C PRO A 65 -6.96 -11.30 -7.73
N GLU A 66 -7.40 -12.53 -7.94
CA GLU A 66 -8.64 -12.86 -8.66
C GLU A 66 -9.90 -12.37 -7.93
N ALA A 67 -9.83 -12.19 -6.61
CA ALA A 67 -10.90 -11.64 -5.78
C ALA A 67 -10.70 -10.13 -5.49
N GLY A 68 -9.77 -9.47 -6.20
CA GLY A 68 -9.45 -8.05 -5.99
C GLY A 68 -8.63 -7.77 -4.73
N GLN A 69 -8.14 -8.81 -4.03
CA GLN A 69 -7.30 -8.67 -2.84
C GLN A 69 -5.84 -8.89 -3.23
N THR A 70 -5.00 -7.88 -3.06
CA THR A 70 -3.62 -7.90 -3.56
C THR A 70 -2.65 -7.41 -2.49
N SER A 71 -1.37 -7.33 -2.86
CA SER A 71 -0.33 -6.69 -2.09
C SER A 71 0.34 -5.60 -2.95
N PRO A 72 1.03 -4.63 -2.34
CA PRO A 72 1.80 -3.64 -3.08
C PRO A 72 2.82 -4.27 -4.05
N GLU A 73 3.44 -5.39 -3.66
CA GLU A 73 4.40 -6.11 -4.49
C GLU A 73 3.72 -6.73 -5.73
N LEU A 74 2.58 -7.39 -5.55
CA LEU A 74 1.84 -7.99 -6.67
C LEU A 74 1.27 -6.91 -7.62
N GLU A 75 0.82 -5.78 -7.08
CA GLU A 75 0.40 -4.62 -7.88
C GLU A 75 1.56 -4.06 -8.73
N GLN A 76 2.75 -3.94 -8.14
CA GLN A 76 3.95 -3.49 -8.86
C GLN A 76 4.35 -4.49 -9.96
N LEU A 77 4.33 -5.79 -9.67
CA LEU A 77 4.62 -6.84 -10.66
C LEU A 77 3.64 -6.80 -11.85
N LYS A 78 2.34 -6.66 -11.57
CA LYS A 78 1.30 -6.52 -12.60
C LYS A 78 1.57 -5.30 -13.48
N THR A 79 1.94 -4.18 -12.88
CA THR A 79 2.26 -2.93 -13.60
C THR A 79 3.47 -3.11 -14.52
N LEU A 80 4.54 -3.74 -14.03
CA LEU A 80 5.74 -4.02 -14.83
C LEU A 80 5.43 -4.93 -16.02
N GLN A 81 4.65 -6.00 -15.82
CA GLN A 81 4.21 -6.90 -16.89
C GLN A 81 3.40 -6.17 -17.97
N GLN A 82 2.48 -5.29 -17.55
CA GLN A 82 1.68 -4.48 -18.47
C GLN A 82 2.55 -3.51 -19.28
N ASN A 83 3.54 -2.88 -18.65
CA ASN A 83 4.44 -1.95 -19.32
C ASN A 83 5.34 -2.67 -20.33
N LEU A 84 5.84 -3.86 -19.99
CA LEU A 84 6.60 -4.70 -20.92
C LEU A 84 5.74 -5.08 -22.12
N ALA A 85 4.54 -5.61 -21.90
CA ALA A 85 3.62 -6.01 -22.97
C ALA A 85 3.29 -4.86 -23.93
N LYS A 86 3.03 -3.65 -23.40
CA LYS A 86 2.81 -2.44 -24.22
C LYS A 86 4.05 -2.06 -25.03
N GLY A 87 5.23 -2.09 -24.41
CA GLY A 87 6.49 -1.80 -25.10
C GLY A 87 6.79 -2.75 -26.26
N TYR A 88 6.32 -4.00 -26.21
CA TYR A 88 6.42 -4.94 -27.34
C TYR A 88 5.44 -4.62 -28.47
N LEU A 89 4.22 -4.16 -28.15
CA LEU A 89 3.20 -3.82 -29.15
C LEU A 89 3.53 -2.52 -29.90
N ASP A 90 4.12 -1.52 -29.24
CA ASP A 90 4.52 -0.24 -29.88
C ASP A 90 5.75 -0.38 -30.81
N GLN A 91 6.46 -1.51 -30.76
CA GLN A 91 7.62 -1.82 -31.61
C GLN A 91 7.28 -2.71 -32.82
N SER A 92 6.01 -3.12 -32.97
CA SER A 92 5.51 -3.98 -34.05
C SER A 92 4.70 -3.20 -35.07
#